data_AF-A0A8J3MNS5-F1
#
_entry.id   AF-A0A8J3MNS5-F1
#
_cell.length_a   1.000
_cell.length_b   1.000
_cell.length_c   1.000
_cell.angle_alpha   90.00
_cell.angle_beta   90.00
_cell.angle_gamma   90.00
#
_symmetry.space_group_name_H-M   'P 1'
#
loop_
_entity.id
_entity.type
_entity.pdbx_description
1 polymer ?
#
loop_
_entity_poly.entity_id
_entity_poly.type
_entity_poly.pdbx_seq_one_letter_code
_entity_poly.pdbx_strand_id
1 'polypeptide(L)' 'MAHAFATPPHDSADFLIVQAPGLPRFEYFRLVERLKNGEATISELLASQELYDNHFLDSPAWRVARESAHHHE' A
#
# COMPACT_ATOMS: atom_id res chain seq x y z
N MET A 1 10.74 -8.92 3.92
CA MET A 1 11.57 -7.69 3.75
C MET A 1 10.63 -6.51 3.54
N ALA A 2 10.86 -5.40 4.24
CA ALA A 2 10.07 -4.19 4.06
C ALA A 2 10.28 -3.61 2.65
N HIS A 3 9.23 -3.13 2.02
CA HIS A 3 9.26 -2.54 0.69
C HIS A 3 8.21 -1.45 0.57
N ALA A 4 8.44 -0.48 -0.30
CA ALA A 4 7.51 0.58 -0.63
C ALA A 4 7.75 1.01 -2.08
N PHE A 5 6.68 1.39 -2.77
CA PHE A 5 6.73 1.91 -4.13
C PHE A 5 5.60 2.93 -4.31
N ALA A 6 5.81 3.87 -5.22
CA ALA A 6 4.82 4.83 -5.66
C ALA A 6 5.27 5.38 -7.01
N THR A 7 4.32 5.88 -7.80
CA THR A 7 4.65 6.63 -9.01
C THR A 7 5.27 7.99 -8.66
N PRO A 8 6.01 8.61 -9.60
CA PRO A 8 6.28 10.04 -9.53
C PRO A 8 5.00 10.85 -9.37
N PRO A 9 5.07 12.08 -8.83
CA PRO A 9 3.94 12.99 -8.87
C PRO A 9 3.39 13.11 -10.30
N HIS A 10 2.07 13.11 -10.44
CA HIS A 10 1.34 13.28 -11.71
C HIS A 10 1.41 12.14 -12.74
N ASP A 11 2.23 11.12 -12.51
CA ASP A 11 2.34 9.96 -13.41
C ASP A 11 1.56 8.73 -12.88
N SER A 12 1.09 7.92 -13.81
CA SER A 12 0.53 6.59 -13.54
C SER A 12 1.49 5.48 -13.96
N ALA A 13 1.30 4.29 -13.40
CA ALA A 13 2.03 3.09 -13.80
C ALA A 13 1.13 1.86 -13.66
N ASP A 14 1.43 0.84 -14.46
CA ASP A 14 0.86 -0.49 -14.29
C ASP A 14 1.57 -1.24 -13.16
N PHE A 15 0.82 -2.02 -12.40
CA PHE A 15 1.34 -2.77 -11.26
C PHE A 15 1.02 -4.25 -11.37
N LEU A 16 2.04 -5.09 -11.20
CA LEU A 16 1.93 -6.55 -11.16
C LEU A 16 2.31 -7.07 -9.78
N ILE A 17 1.41 -7.85 -9.17
CA ILE A 17 1.67 -8.55 -7.91
C ILE A 17 1.86 -10.03 -8.21
N VAL A 18 3.01 -10.55 -7.84
CA VAL A 18 3.30 -11.99 -7.91
C VAL A 18 3.41 -12.52 -6.49
N GLN A 19 2.59 -13.53 -6.16
CA GLN A 19 2.59 -14.17 -4.85
C GLN A 19 2.58 -15.70 -5.00
N ALA A 20 3.45 -16.38 -4.26
CA ALA A 20 3.46 -17.83 -4.14
C ALA A 20 3.93 -18.26 -2.73
N PRO A 21 3.27 -19.25 -2.08
CA PRO A 21 1.99 -19.86 -2.46
C PRO A 21 0.83 -18.85 -2.40
N GLY A 22 -0.25 -19.11 -3.15
CA GLY A 22 -1.37 -18.17 -3.24
C GLY A 22 -2.13 -18.01 -1.92
N LEU A 23 -2.51 -16.77 -1.59
CA LEU A 23 -3.45 -16.42 -0.52
C LEU A 23 -4.66 -15.68 -1.12
N PRO A 24 -5.84 -15.69 -0.49
CA PRO A 24 -7.03 -15.01 -0.99
C PRO A 24 -6.95 -13.49 -0.80
N ARG A 25 -5.98 -12.83 -1.45
CA ARG A 25 -5.70 -11.38 -1.28
C ARG A 25 -6.66 -10.44 -2.02
N PHE A 26 -7.60 -10.93 -2.81
CA PHE A 26 -8.55 -10.05 -3.52
C PHE A 26 -9.40 -9.21 -2.55
N GLU A 27 -9.79 -9.78 -1.41
CA GLU A 27 -10.55 -9.05 -0.39
C GLU A 27 -9.73 -7.94 0.29
N TYR A 28 -8.40 -8.08 0.38
CA TYR A 28 -7.53 -6.99 0.83
C TYR A 28 -7.64 -5.78 -0.10
N PHE A 29 -7.55 -5.99 -1.42
CA PHE A 29 -7.63 -4.88 -2.37
C PHE A 29 -9.01 -4.21 -2.36
N ARG A 30 -10.10 -4.99 -2.20
CA ARG A 30 -11.45 -4.42 -2.02
C ARG A 30 -11.58 -3.64 -0.71
N LEU A 31 -10.96 -4.10 0.37
CA LEU A 31 -10.91 -3.35 1.63
C LEU A 31 -10.17 -2.01 1.46
N VAL A 32 -9.04 -2.00 0.75
CA VAL A 32 -8.29 -0.77 0.44
C VAL A 32 -9.12 0.19 -0.43
N GLU A 33 -9.86 -0.33 -1.42
CA GLU A 33 -10.78 0.47 -2.24
C GLU A 33 -11.91 1.09 -1.39
N ARG A 34 -12.56 0.29 -0.53
CA ARG A 34 -13.58 0.79 0.40
C ARG A 34 -13.02 1.86 1.33
N LEU A 35 -11.80 1.68 1.85
CA LEU A 35 -11.14 2.69 2.68
C LEU A 35 -10.94 4.00 1.91
N LYS A 36 -10.47 3.93 0.66
CA LYS A 36 -10.33 5.10 -0.22
C LYS A 36 -11.67 5.83 -0.44
N ASN A 37 -12.77 5.07 -0.54
CA ASN A 37 -14.12 5.62 -0.74
C ASN A 37 -14.80 6.06 0.57
N GLY A 38 -14.17 5.89 1.74
CA GLY A 38 -14.75 6.23 3.05
C GLY A 38 -15.75 5.20 3.59
N GLU A 39 -15.78 4.01 3.02
CA GLU A 39 -16.69 2.90 3.38
C GLU A 39 -16.05 1.87 4.32
N ALA A 40 -14.80 2.09 4.69
CA ALA A 40 -14.04 1.31 5.67
C ALA A 40 -13.13 2.24 6.48
N THR A 41 -12.58 1.71 7.56
CA THR A 41 -11.73 2.42 8.51
C THR A 41 -10.29 1.92 8.48
N ILE A 42 -9.36 2.77 8.90
CA ILE A 42 -7.96 2.36 9.11
C ILE A 42 -7.87 1.20 10.12
N SER A 43 -8.74 1.18 11.13
CA SER A 43 -8.78 0.11 12.13
C SER A 43 -9.12 -1.26 11.51
N GLU A 44 -10.11 -1.32 10.60
CA GLU A 44 -10.44 -2.53 9.85
C GLU A 44 -9.27 -3.00 8.98
N LEU A 45 -8.56 -2.07 8.32
CA LEU A 45 -7.36 -2.39 7.54
C LEU A 45 -6.25 -2.99 8.43
N LEU A 46 -5.97 -2.37 9.58
CA LEU A 46 -4.95 -2.84 10.52
C LEU A 46 -5.30 -4.19 11.17
N ALA A 47 -6.59 -4.46 11.40
CA ALA A 47 -7.06 -5.76 11.89
C ALA A 47 -6.88 -6.89 10.86
N SER A 48 -6.75 -6.56 9.58
CA SER A 48 -6.62 -7.53 8.48
C SER A 48 -5.18 -7.99 8.20
N GLN A 49 -4.17 -7.40 8.86
CA GLN A 49 -2.76 -7.61 8.54
C GLN A 49 -2.33 -9.08 8.64
N GLU A 50 -2.74 -9.78 9.70
CA GLU A 50 -2.43 -11.21 9.89
C GLU A 50 -3.10 -12.09 8.82
N LEU A 51 -4.34 -11.78 8.44
CA LEU A 51 -5.09 -12.55 7.45
C LEU A 51 -4.45 -12.48 6.06
N TYR A 52 -3.95 -11.29 5.70
CA TYR A 52 -3.39 -11.05 4.37
C TYR A 52 -1.87 -10.99 4.35
N ASP A 53 -1.18 -11.21 5.48
CA ASP A 53 0.28 -11.11 5.61
C ASP A 53 0.80 -9.80 4.97
N ASN A 54 0.20 -8.68 5.35
CA ASN A 54 0.57 -7.35 4.88
C ASN A 54 0.72 -6.42 6.08
N HIS A 55 1.96 -6.21 6.52
CA HIS A 55 2.27 -5.48 7.74
C HIS A 55 2.81 -4.08 7.43
N PHE A 56 2.12 -3.06 7.94
CA PHE A 56 2.52 -1.66 7.78
C PHE A 56 3.64 -1.29 8.77
N LEU A 57 4.59 -0.48 8.31
CA LEU A 57 5.75 -0.02 9.09
C LEU A 57 5.95 1.49 8.90
N ASP A 58 6.42 2.18 9.93
CA ASP A 58 6.98 3.52 9.74
C ASP A 58 8.35 3.39 9.05
N SER A 59 8.57 4.20 8.02
CA SER A 59 9.79 4.20 7.24
C SER A 59 10.28 5.63 7.00
N PRO A 60 11.22 6.13 7.83
CA PRO A 60 11.81 7.45 7.65
C PRO A 60 12.47 7.62 6.28
N ALA A 61 13.15 6.58 5.78
CA ALA A 61 13.77 6.58 4.46
C ALA A 61 12.73 6.78 3.34
N TRP A 62 11.55 6.16 3.48
CA TRP A 62 10.47 6.33 2.50
C TRP A 62 9.87 7.74 2.53
N ARG A 63 9.66 8.33 3.71
CA ARG A 63 9.20 9.73 3.81
C ARG A 63 10.15 10.70 3.12
N VAL A 64 11.46 10.59 3.39
CA VAL A 64 12.46 11.44 2.74
C VAL A 64 12.47 11.26 1.21
N ALA A 65 12.35 10.02 0.73
CA ALA A 65 12.27 9.75 -0.70
C ALA A 65 11.02 10.38 -1.34
N ARG A 66 9.87 10.31 -0.67
CA ARG A 66 8.61 10.93 -1.13
C ARG A 66 8.68 12.45 -1.11
N GLU A 67 9.20 13.05 -0.05
CA GLU A 67 9.39 14.51 0.04
C GLU A 67 10.31 14.99 -1.08
N SER A 68 11.43 14.30 -1.33
CA SER A 68 12.38 14.68 -2.37
C SER A 68 11.77 14.59 -3.77
N ALA A 69 10.93 13.58 -4.03
CA ALA A 69 10.22 13.42 -5.31
C ALA A 69 9.22 14.55 -5.57
N HIS A 70 8.65 15.16 -4.52
CA HIS A 70 7.75 16.31 -4.63
C HIS A 70 8.47 17.65 -4.81
N HIS A 71 9.77 17.75 -4.47
CA HIS A 71 10.54 19.01 -4.58
C HIS A 71 11.32 19.15 -5.89
N HIS A 72 11.40 18.12 -6.73
CA HIS A 72 12.04 18.19 -8.05
C HIS A 72 11.10 18.72 -9.15
N GLU A 73 10.06 19.45 -8.75
CA GLU A 73 9.16 20.25 -9.59
C GLU A 73 9.54 21.74 -9.50
#